data_AF-A0A4S8KPD4-F1
#
_entry.id   AF-A0A4S8KPD4-F1
#
_cell.length_a   1.000
_cell.length_b   1.000
_cell.length_c   1.000
_cell.angle_alpha   90.00
_cell.angle_beta   90.00
_cell.angle_gamma   90.00
#
_symmetry.space_group_name_H-M   'P 1'
#
loop_
_entity.id
_entity.type
_entity.pdbx_description
1 polymer ?
#
loop_
_entity_poly.entity_id
_entity_poly.type
_entity_poly.pdbx_seq_one_letter_code
_entity_poly.pdbx_strand_id
1 'polypeptide(L)'
;MFNNFLALALLAGPVLADYHCMTSLGKFDITASVAQTAMNNGGTTTGKSGFPHAFGGGSGSGDTRLIFYGSDPRCNQRNPSLLEYPVFRDGKKYGKDDKHGNTQTPARVVYFIDSNEPHLCGVMTHVIEDRVDHHGSGNFRVCDRSSS
;
A
#
# COMPACT_ATOMS: atom_id res chain seq x y z
N MET A 1 26.82 9.80 -48.74
CA MET A 1 27.04 9.61 -47.29
C MET A 1 25.96 10.38 -46.55
N PHE A 2 24.87 9.73 -46.16
CA PHE A 2 23.82 10.35 -45.34
C PHE A 2 23.98 9.84 -43.91
N ASN A 3 24.74 10.59 -43.12
CA ASN A 3 24.60 10.56 -41.67
C ASN A 3 23.37 11.42 -41.35
N ASN A 4 22.38 10.89 -40.63
CA ASN A 4 21.65 11.71 -39.67
C ASN A 4 20.87 10.87 -38.66
N PHE A 5 21.40 10.95 -37.44
CA PHE A 5 20.76 10.91 -36.12
C PHE A 5 19.54 10.01 -35.92
N LEU A 6 19.82 8.85 -35.34
CA LEU A 6 18.86 8.10 -34.53
C LEU A 6 18.52 8.96 -33.30
N ALA A 7 17.32 9.54 -33.26
CA ALA A 7 16.80 10.18 -32.07
C ALA A 7 16.49 9.11 -31.01
N LEU A 8 17.30 9.05 -29.96
CA LEU A 8 17.05 8.21 -28.80
C LEU A 8 15.93 8.86 -27.98
N ALA A 9 14.69 8.40 -28.15
CA ALA A 9 13.59 8.79 -27.28
C ALA A 9 13.81 8.15 -25.89
N LEU A 10 14.31 8.94 -24.94
CA LEU A 10 14.30 8.59 -23.52
C LEU A 10 12.84 8.57 -23.06
N LEU A 11 12.26 7.37 -22.98
CA LEU A 11 10.99 7.16 -22.30
C LEU A 11 11.22 7.42 -20.81
N ALA A 12 10.92 8.64 -20.36
CA ALA A 12 10.73 8.93 -18.95
C ALA A 12 9.48 8.16 -18.49
N GLY A 13 9.69 6.91 -18.05
CA GLY A 13 8.64 6.16 -17.38
C GLY A 13 8.19 6.92 -16.13
N PRO A 14 6.93 6.73 -15.69
CA PRO A 14 6.47 7.35 -14.45
C PRO A 14 7.39 6.89 -13.31
N VAL A 15 8.06 7.85 -12.66
CA VAL A 15 8.80 7.60 -11.42
C VAL A 15 7.76 7.20 -10.38
N LEU A 16 7.71 5.92 -10.06
CA LEU A 16 6.83 5.43 -9.02
C LEU A 16 7.38 5.92 -7.68
N ALA A 17 6.62 6.78 -7.01
CA ALA A 17 7.00 7.38 -5.73
C ALA A 17 6.98 6.35 -4.59
N ASP A 18 8.04 6.35 -3.78
CA ASP A 18 8.17 5.50 -2.60
C ASP A 18 7.32 6.03 -1.43
N TYR A 19 7.04 5.14 -0.47
CA TYR A 19 6.21 5.43 0.69
C TYR A 19 7.05 5.43 1.96
N HIS A 20 7.11 6.57 2.64
CA HIS A 20 7.84 6.77 3.89
C HIS A 20 6.88 6.60 5.07
N CYS A 21 7.00 5.46 5.75
CA CYS A 21 6.16 5.09 6.87
C CYS A 21 6.82 5.42 8.22
N MET A 22 6.00 5.58 9.26
CA MET A 22 6.47 5.89 10.62
C MET A 22 5.66 5.11 11.65
N THR A 23 6.34 4.42 12.56
CA THR A 23 5.75 3.78 13.75
C THR A 23 6.36 4.32 15.04
N SER A 24 5.99 3.76 16.18
CA SER A 24 6.66 3.97 17.48
C SER A 24 8.10 3.47 17.52
N LEU A 25 8.54 2.63 16.57
CA LEU A 25 9.92 2.13 16.46
C LEU A 25 10.78 2.91 15.47
N GLY A 26 10.19 3.80 14.68
CA GLY A 26 10.90 4.69 13.77
C GLY A 26 10.36 4.67 12.34
N LYS A 27 11.17 5.23 11.44
CA LYS A 27 10.86 5.33 10.01
C LYS A 27 11.24 4.07 9.26
N PHE A 28 10.49 3.75 8.22
CA PHE A 28 10.84 2.73 7.24
C PHE A 28 10.16 3.02 5.91
N ASP A 29 10.71 2.44 4.85
CA ASP A 29 10.22 2.69 3.49
C ASP A 29 9.53 1.44 2.93
N ILE A 30 8.48 1.66 2.17
CA ILE A 30 7.90 0.69 1.24
C ILE A 30 8.11 1.25 -0.16
N THR A 31 8.85 0.53 -1.00
CA THR A 31 9.01 0.97 -2.38
C THR A 31 7.70 0.83 -3.14
N ALA A 32 7.53 1.63 -4.19
CA ALA A 32 6.33 1.56 -4.98
C ALA A 32 6.11 0.19 -5.66
N SER A 33 7.19 -0.48 -6.05
CA SER A 33 7.13 -1.83 -6.64
C SER A 33 6.68 -2.88 -5.61
N VAL A 34 7.12 -2.75 -4.36
CA VAL A 34 6.67 -3.63 -3.26
C VAL A 34 5.19 -3.40 -2.97
N ALA A 35 4.74 -2.14 -2.91
CA ALA A 35 3.32 -1.82 -2.72
C ALA A 35 2.45 -2.39 -3.86
N GLN A 36 2.86 -2.19 -5.11
CA GLN A 36 2.15 -2.74 -6.28
C GLN A 36 2.10 -4.27 -6.23
N THR A 37 3.20 -4.92 -5.88
CA THR A 37 3.28 -6.38 -5.77
C THR A 37 2.34 -6.90 -4.67
N ALA A 38 2.30 -6.24 -3.52
CA ALA A 38 1.41 -6.61 -2.42
C ALA A 38 -0.07 -6.45 -2.81
N MET A 39 -0.44 -5.36 -3.48
CA MET A 39 -1.80 -5.15 -3.99
C MET A 39 -2.20 -6.25 -4.98
N ASN A 40 -1.34 -6.55 -5.96
CA ASN A 40 -1.59 -7.59 -6.94
C ASN A 40 -1.73 -8.98 -6.28
N ASN A 41 -0.95 -9.25 -5.24
CA ASN A 41 -1.03 -10.49 -4.46
C ASN A 41 -2.32 -10.57 -3.62
N GLY A 42 -2.81 -9.43 -3.12
CA GLY A 42 -4.11 -9.34 -2.46
C GLY A 42 -5.25 -9.64 -3.42
N GLY A 43 -5.21 -9.08 -4.63
CA GLY A 43 -6.25 -9.28 -5.65
C GLY A 43 -7.62 -8.79 -5.19
N THR A 44 -8.69 -9.39 -5.73
CA THR A 44 -10.06 -8.87 -5.57
C THR A 44 -10.92 -9.61 -4.53
N THR A 45 -10.44 -10.75 -4.03
CA THR A 45 -11.21 -11.64 -3.16
C THR A 45 -10.48 -11.93 -1.86
N THR A 46 -11.19 -12.06 -0.74
CA THR A 46 -10.59 -12.47 0.53
C THR A 46 -10.14 -13.94 0.48
N GLY A 47 -8.90 -14.20 0.90
CA GLY A 47 -8.35 -15.56 1.03
C GLY A 47 -8.54 -16.15 2.43
N LYS A 48 -7.96 -17.33 2.66
CA LYS A 48 -8.08 -18.07 3.94
C LYS A 48 -7.45 -17.35 5.14
N SER A 49 -6.51 -16.44 4.90
CA SER A 49 -5.90 -15.59 5.93
C SER A 49 -6.85 -14.51 6.47
N GLY A 50 -7.98 -14.27 5.78
CA GLY A 50 -8.85 -13.11 6.03
C GLY A 50 -8.44 -11.86 5.24
N PHE A 51 -7.37 -11.90 4.44
CA PHE A 51 -6.93 -10.79 3.60
C PHE A 51 -7.07 -11.08 2.09
N PRO A 52 -7.19 -10.05 1.24
CA PRO A 52 -7.56 -8.67 1.59
C PRO A 52 -8.94 -8.62 2.24
N HIS A 53 -9.21 -7.56 2.97
CA HIS A 53 -10.52 -7.30 3.58
C HIS A 53 -10.91 -5.83 3.41
N ALA A 54 -12.20 -5.56 3.61
CA ALA A 54 -12.77 -4.23 3.43
C ALA A 54 -12.15 -3.22 4.41
N PHE A 55 -11.80 -2.05 3.89
CA PHE A 55 -11.28 -0.92 4.65
C PHE A 55 -12.19 0.30 4.46
N GLY A 56 -12.70 0.85 5.55
CA GLY A 56 -13.66 1.96 5.53
C GLY A 56 -13.05 3.35 5.31
N GLY A 57 -11.73 3.46 5.15
CA GLY A 57 -11.04 4.75 4.98
C GLY A 57 -10.73 5.50 6.29
N GLY A 58 -11.04 4.92 7.44
CA GLY A 58 -10.82 5.53 8.76
C GLY A 58 -9.46 5.17 9.37
N SER A 59 -8.96 6.01 10.27
CA SER A 59 -7.72 5.75 11.01
C SER A 59 -7.85 4.69 12.12
N GLY A 60 -9.04 4.14 12.39
CA GLY A 60 -9.27 3.14 13.44
C GLY A 60 -10.06 3.68 14.62
N SER A 61 -9.55 4.69 15.35
CA SER A 61 -10.26 5.31 16.47
C SER A 61 -10.72 6.73 16.13
N GLY A 62 -12.03 6.97 16.24
CA GLY A 62 -12.67 8.25 15.90
C GLY A 62 -12.95 8.40 14.40
N ASP A 63 -13.77 9.40 14.05
CA ASP A 63 -14.23 9.66 12.68
C ASP A 63 -13.16 10.33 11.78
N THR A 64 -11.88 10.13 12.10
CA THR A 64 -10.77 10.70 11.32
C THR A 64 -10.50 9.83 10.10
N ARG A 65 -10.80 10.40 8.92
CA ARG A 65 -10.55 9.79 7.61
C ARG A 65 -9.08 9.93 7.20
N LEU A 66 -8.52 8.86 6.63
CA LEU A 66 -7.23 8.88 5.98
C LEU A 66 -7.34 9.48 4.58
N ILE A 67 -6.41 10.38 4.23
CA ILE A 67 -6.34 11.00 2.90
C ILE A 67 -5.06 10.53 2.20
N PHE A 68 -5.24 9.81 1.10
CA PHE A 68 -4.15 9.33 0.26
C PHE A 68 -3.82 10.40 -0.80
N TYR A 69 -2.89 11.31 -0.49
CA TYR A 69 -2.55 12.41 -1.38
C TYR A 69 -1.94 11.93 -2.71
N GLY A 70 -2.35 12.58 -3.81
CA GLY A 70 -1.89 12.23 -5.17
C GLY A 70 -2.41 10.89 -5.69
N SER A 71 -3.36 10.25 -4.99
CA SER A 71 -4.04 9.04 -5.46
C SER A 71 -5.29 9.37 -6.29
N ASP A 72 -5.88 8.35 -6.91
CA ASP A 72 -7.17 8.48 -7.60
C ASP A 72 -8.23 9.07 -6.64
N PRO A 73 -9.03 10.06 -7.06
CA PRO A 73 -10.04 10.69 -6.20
C PRO A 73 -11.01 9.70 -5.53
N ARG A 74 -11.25 8.53 -6.14
CA ARG A 74 -12.09 7.46 -5.57
C ARG A 74 -11.56 6.94 -4.23
N CYS A 75 -10.25 6.97 -4.02
CA CYS A 75 -9.59 6.60 -2.76
C CYS A 75 -10.00 7.50 -1.58
N ASN A 76 -10.39 8.74 -1.86
CA ASN A 76 -10.67 9.77 -0.86
C ASN A 76 -12.16 10.16 -0.82
N GLN A 77 -13.06 9.32 -1.32
CA GLN A 77 -14.50 9.52 -1.19
C GLN A 77 -14.96 9.42 0.27
N ARG A 78 -16.19 9.85 0.55
CA ARG A 78 -16.74 9.82 1.93
C ARG A 78 -16.95 8.39 2.43
N ASN A 79 -17.46 7.52 1.56
CA ASN A 79 -17.72 6.10 1.84
C ASN A 79 -17.02 5.26 0.76
N PRO A 80 -15.68 5.20 0.75
CA PRO A 80 -14.97 4.53 -0.32
C PRO A 80 -15.05 3.00 -0.14
N SER A 81 -15.18 2.26 -1.24
CA SER A 81 -15.10 0.79 -1.22
C SER A 81 -13.63 0.38 -1.40
N LEU A 82 -12.88 0.37 -0.29
CA LEU A 82 -11.46 0.03 -0.30
C LEU A 82 -11.21 -1.37 0.26
N LEU A 83 -10.08 -1.93 -0.14
CA LEU A 83 -9.47 -3.12 0.43
C LEU A 83 -8.12 -2.74 1.05
N GLU A 84 -7.76 -3.43 2.12
CA GLU A 84 -6.41 -3.40 2.67
C GLU A 84 -5.73 -4.77 2.63
N TYR A 85 -4.41 -4.79 2.44
CA TYR A 85 -3.61 -6.01 2.38
C TYR A 85 -2.22 -5.83 3.01
N PRO A 86 -1.67 -6.83 3.74
CA PRO A 86 -0.36 -6.70 4.38
C PRO A 86 0.77 -6.50 3.38
N VAL A 87 1.71 -5.62 3.73
CA VAL A 87 2.93 -5.37 2.95
C VAL A 87 4.14 -5.37 3.85
N PHE A 88 5.19 -6.10 3.45
CA PHE A 88 6.45 -6.19 4.19
C PHE A 88 7.51 -5.27 3.60
N ARG A 89 8.35 -4.72 4.47
CA ARG A 89 9.44 -3.77 4.12
C ARG A 89 10.46 -4.39 3.16
N ASP A 90 10.70 -5.69 3.31
CA ASP A 90 11.62 -6.48 2.51
C ASP A 90 10.99 -7.01 1.21
N GLY A 91 9.72 -6.69 0.95
CA GLY A 91 8.99 -7.17 -0.23
C GLY A 91 8.53 -8.63 -0.14
N LYS A 92 8.68 -9.29 1.01
CA LYS A 92 8.13 -10.63 1.23
C LYS A 92 6.62 -10.62 0.97
N LYS A 93 6.15 -11.63 0.24
CA LYS A 93 4.71 -11.81 -0.02
C LYS A 93 4.01 -12.32 1.24
N TYR A 94 2.88 -11.70 1.57
CA TYR A 94 1.98 -12.26 2.57
C TYR A 94 1.26 -13.49 2.00
N GLY A 95 1.11 -14.53 2.81
CA GLY A 95 0.41 -15.75 2.45
C GLY A 95 -1.11 -15.57 2.51
N LYS A 96 -1.71 -15.09 1.43
CA LYS A 96 -3.17 -14.85 1.33
C LYS A 96 -4.01 -16.06 1.75
N ASP A 97 -3.55 -17.26 1.43
CA ASP A 97 -4.25 -18.52 1.69
C ASP A 97 -3.64 -19.36 2.82
N ASP A 98 -2.71 -18.78 3.56
CA ASP A 98 -2.20 -19.40 4.78
C ASP A 98 -3.26 -19.29 5.88
N LYS A 99 -3.35 -20.34 6.72
CA LYS A 99 -4.27 -20.37 7.86
C LYS A 99 -3.94 -19.20 8.78
N HIS A 100 -4.93 -18.34 9.09
CA HIS A 100 -4.83 -17.11 9.89
C HIS A 100 -3.47 -16.90 10.57
N GLY A 101 -2.53 -16.35 9.81
CA GLY A 101 -1.20 -16.02 10.27
C GLY A 101 -1.17 -14.59 10.79
N ASN A 102 -0.45 -14.37 11.88
CA ASN A 102 -0.08 -13.02 12.32
C ASN A 102 0.57 -12.30 11.13
N THR A 103 0.10 -11.09 10.82
CA THR A 103 0.60 -10.32 9.66
C THR A 103 2.07 -9.93 9.81
N GLN A 104 2.61 -9.86 11.04
CA GLN A 104 4.02 -9.54 11.32
C GLN A 104 4.55 -8.32 10.53
N THR A 105 3.65 -7.38 10.24
CA THR A 105 3.96 -6.09 9.64
C THR A 105 2.94 -5.06 10.11
N PRO A 106 3.35 -3.81 10.42
CA PRO A 106 2.41 -2.76 10.75
C PRO A 106 1.82 -2.09 9.50
N ALA A 107 2.33 -2.39 8.30
CA ALA A 107 1.98 -1.71 7.06
C ALA A 107 0.92 -2.45 6.25
N ARG A 108 0.11 -1.68 5.54
CA ARG A 108 -0.95 -2.16 4.64
C ARG A 108 -0.93 -1.35 3.35
N VAL A 109 -1.03 -2.02 2.21
CA VAL A 109 -1.46 -1.33 0.98
C VAL A 109 -2.96 -1.15 1.02
N VAL A 110 -3.43 -0.02 0.50
CA VAL A 110 -4.85 0.30 0.37
C VAL A 110 -5.16 0.53 -1.10
N TYR A 111 -6.25 -0.05 -1.58
CA TYR A 111 -6.62 0.00 -2.99
C TYR A 111 -8.13 -0.19 -3.17
N PHE A 112 -8.65 0.21 -4.32
CA PHE A 112 -10.03 -0.11 -4.73
C PHE A 112 -10.01 -1.06 -5.93
N ILE A 113 -11.15 -1.66 -6.23
CA ILE A 113 -11.35 -2.47 -7.43
C ILE A 113 -12.22 -1.69 -8.41
N ASP A 114 -11.77 -1.57 -9.65
CA ASP A 114 -12.56 -1.09 -10.78
C ASP A 114 -12.49 -2.11 -11.90
N SER A 115 -13.64 -2.60 -12.35
CA SER A 115 -13.71 -3.55 -13.46
C SER A 115 -12.82 -4.81 -13.29
N ASN A 116 -12.74 -5.33 -12.05
CA ASN A 116 -11.85 -6.43 -11.61
C ASN A 116 -10.36 -6.12 -11.57
N GLU A 117 -9.94 -4.87 -11.78
CA GLU A 117 -8.56 -4.43 -11.68
C GLU A 117 -8.32 -3.71 -10.34
N PRO A 118 -7.27 -4.07 -9.58
CA PRO A 118 -6.92 -3.36 -8.36
C PRO A 118 -6.12 -2.08 -8.66
N HIS A 119 -6.52 -0.97 -8.04
CA HIS A 119 -5.90 0.34 -8.21
C HIS A 119 -5.36 0.87 -6.88
N LEU A 120 -4.04 1.10 -6.81
CA LEU A 120 -3.35 1.48 -5.59
C LEU A 120 -3.73 2.90 -5.15
N CYS A 121 -4.26 3.02 -3.94
CA CYS A 121 -4.46 4.30 -3.27
C CYS A 121 -3.19 4.76 -2.56
N GLY A 122 -2.50 3.84 -1.88
CA GLY A 122 -1.25 4.12 -1.21
C GLY A 122 -0.93 3.09 -0.13
N VAL A 123 -0.05 3.48 0.80
CA VAL A 123 0.34 2.67 1.96
C VAL A 123 -0.07 3.39 3.22
N MET A 124 -0.59 2.64 4.18
CA MET A 124 -0.81 3.10 5.55
C MET A 124 -0.07 2.19 6.52
N THR A 125 0.16 2.67 7.73
CA THR A 125 0.77 1.89 8.79
C THR A 125 0.13 2.15 10.15
N HIS A 126 0.06 1.13 10.98
CA HIS A 126 -0.26 1.29 12.39
C HIS A 126 0.76 2.20 13.08
N VAL A 127 0.27 3.04 14.00
CA VAL A 127 1.11 3.99 14.74
C VAL A 127 2.01 3.29 15.76
N ILE A 128 1.57 2.16 16.32
CA ILE A 128 2.32 1.32 17.26
C ILE A 128 2.80 0.08 16.53
N GLU A 129 4.07 -0.28 16.76
CA GLU A 129 4.69 -1.49 16.25
C GLU A 129 5.37 -2.24 17.40
N ASP A 130 5.12 -3.54 17.47
CA ASP A 130 5.76 -4.43 18.43
C ASP A 130 7.21 -4.72 18.06
N ARG A 131 8.10 -4.73 19.05
CA ARG A 131 9.56 -4.88 18.84
C ARG A 131 9.98 -6.30 18.53
N VAL A 132 9.16 -7.30 18.82
CA VAL A 132 9.49 -8.72 18.72
C VAL A 132 9.01 -9.29 17.40
N ASP A 133 7.75 -9.06 17.04
CA ASP A 133 7.13 -9.68 15.87
C ASP A 133 6.69 -8.68 14.79
N HIS A 134 6.94 -7.39 15.01
CA HIS A 134 6.56 -6.31 14.09
C HIS A 134 5.06 -6.24 13.77
N HIS A 135 4.19 -6.82 14.62
CA HIS A 135 2.77 -6.60 14.47
C HIS A 135 2.42 -5.12 14.73
N GLY A 136 1.48 -4.61 13.96
CA GLY A 136 0.96 -3.25 14.14
C GLY A 136 -0.28 -3.22 15.01
N SER A 137 -0.45 -2.15 15.79
CA SER A 137 -1.66 -1.89 16.56
C SER A 137 -1.99 -0.39 16.68
N GLY A 138 -3.18 -0.09 17.20
CA GLY A 138 -3.67 1.27 17.33
C GLY A 138 -4.08 1.87 15.99
N ASN A 139 -4.15 3.21 15.94
CA ASN A 139 -4.60 3.91 14.75
C ASN A 139 -3.68 3.71 13.55
N PHE A 140 -4.23 3.80 12.35
CA PHE A 140 -3.49 3.94 11.11
C PHE A 140 -3.11 5.40 10.84
N ARG A 141 -1.99 5.56 10.14
CA ARG A 141 -1.59 6.80 9.47
C ARG A 141 -1.19 6.49 8.03
N VAL A 142 -1.39 7.44 7.13
CA VAL A 142 -0.90 7.33 5.74
C VAL A 142 0.63 7.49 5.76
N CYS A 143 1.32 6.69 4.95
CA CYS A 143 2.75 6.87 4.70
C CYS A 143 2.96 7.98 3.66
N ASP A 144 3.93 8.85 3.88
CA ASP A 144 4.17 9.98 2.98
C ASP A 144 4.67 9.48 1.62
N ARG A 145 4.06 9.96 0.54
CA ARG A 145 4.43 9.61 -0.83
C ARG A 145 5.34 10.70 -1.40
N SER A 146 6.59 10.37 -1.68
CA SER A 146 7.49 11.28 -2.41
C SER A 146 8.14 10.59 -3.60
N SER A 147 8.17 11.30 -4.73
CA SER A 147 9.01 10.95 -5.86
C SER A 147 10.46 11.13 -5.44
N SER A 148 11.26 10.07 -5.58
CA SER A 148 12.72 10.12 -5.52
C SER A 148 13.30 10.95 -6.66
#